data_AF-A0A1H5VWA2-F1
#
_entry.id   AF-A0A1H5VWA2-F1
#
_cell.length_a   1.000
_cell.length_b   1.000
_cell.length_c   1.000
_cell.angle_alpha   90.00
_cell.angle_beta   90.00
_cell.angle_gamma   90.00
#
_symmetry.space_group_name_H-M   'P 1'
#
loop_
_entity.id
_entity.type
_entity.pdbx_description
1 polymer ?
#
loop_
_entity_poly.entity_id
_entity_poly.type
_entity_poly.pdbx_seq_one_letter_code
_entity_poly.pdbx_strand_id
1 'polypeptide(L)'
;MSGFRIWDNNSSDEEQEEFECLDCGCTTSEADFESVDDEMNQQRPRCPDCQSSHRISRATCECGEPATHEVDSGFVCDDCHDHYVSGYNRD
;
A
#
# COMPACT_ATOMS: atom_id res chain seq x y z
N MET A 1 -2.97 43.46 -23.50
CA MET A 1 -2.95 42.64 -22.27
C MET A 1 -2.48 41.26 -22.65
N SER A 2 -1.38 40.85 -22.04
CA SER A 2 -0.66 39.60 -22.29
C SER A 2 -1.59 38.39 -22.13
N GLY A 3 -1.81 37.65 -23.23
CA GLY A 3 -2.42 36.32 -23.19
C GLY A 3 -1.36 35.32 -22.76
N PHE A 4 -1.55 34.81 -21.55
CA PHE A 4 -0.68 33.86 -20.85
C PHE A 4 -0.52 32.56 -21.64
N ARG A 5 0.71 32.02 -21.66
CA ARG A 5 1.08 30.77 -22.32
C ARG A 5 0.25 29.63 -21.73
N ILE A 6 -0.60 29.00 -22.52
CA ILE A 6 -1.12 27.68 -22.20
C ILE A 6 0.06 26.74 -22.50
N TRP A 7 0.82 26.44 -21.44
CA TRP A 7 1.74 25.32 -21.42
C TRP A 7 0.89 24.09 -21.71
N ASP A 8 1.02 23.54 -22.91
CA ASP A 8 0.53 22.20 -23.25
C ASP A 8 1.19 21.23 -22.26
N ASN A 9 0.50 20.99 -21.16
CA ASN A 9 0.87 19.99 -20.18
C ASN A 9 0.44 18.66 -20.79
N ASN A 10 1.19 18.23 -21.81
CA ASN A 10 1.31 16.82 -22.15
C ASN A 10 2.11 16.19 -21.00
N SER A 11 1.47 16.11 -19.84
CA SER A 11 1.89 15.19 -18.79
C SER A 11 1.53 13.85 -19.36
N SER A 12 2.54 13.13 -19.83
CA SER A 12 2.44 11.77 -20.31
C SER A 12 1.47 11.00 -19.44
N ASP A 13 0.28 10.75 -19.99
CA ASP A 13 -0.61 9.71 -19.52
C ASP A 13 0.13 8.43 -19.92
N GLU A 14 1.09 8.02 -19.09
CA GLU A 14 1.54 6.65 -19.11
C GLU A 14 0.29 5.88 -18.68
N GLU A 15 -0.48 5.42 -19.68
CA GLU A 15 -1.70 4.64 -19.53
C GLU A 15 -1.32 3.35 -18.78
N GLN A 16 -1.23 3.44 -17.46
CA GLN A 16 -1.00 2.29 -16.61
C GLN A 16 -2.28 1.50 -16.57
N GLU A 17 -2.18 0.22 -16.85
CA GLU A 17 -3.35 -0.65 -16.88
C GLU A 17 -3.92 -0.73 -15.46
N GLU A 18 -5.10 -0.13 -15.28
CA GLU A 18 -5.82 -0.09 -14.02
C GLU A 18 -6.64 -1.37 -13.87
N PHE A 19 -6.43 -2.09 -12.78
CA PHE A 19 -7.16 -3.30 -12.44
C PHE A 19 -7.97 -3.08 -11.17
N GLU A 20 -9.13 -3.72 -11.08
CA GLU A 20 -9.93 -3.72 -9.85
C GLU A 20 -9.50 -4.88 -8.95
N CYS A 21 -9.17 -4.58 -7.71
CA CYS A 21 -8.86 -5.59 -6.71
C CYS A 21 -10.07 -6.48 -6.44
N LEU A 22 -9.92 -7.79 -6.62
CA LEU A 22 -11.00 -8.76 -6.41
C LEU A 22 -11.43 -8.93 -4.93
N ASP A 23 -10.64 -8.42 -3.99
CA ASP A 23 -10.86 -8.59 -2.54
C ASP A 23 -11.58 -7.37 -1.93
N CYS A 24 -11.09 -6.16 -2.22
CA CYS A 24 -11.63 -4.92 -1.67
C CYS A 24 -12.38 -4.03 -2.68
N GLY A 25 -12.25 -4.29 -3.98
CA GLY A 25 -12.82 -3.45 -5.04
C GLY A 25 -12.07 -2.14 -5.32
N CYS A 26 -10.87 -1.94 -4.74
CA CYS A 26 -10.06 -0.76 -5.05
C CYS A 26 -9.38 -0.89 -6.41
N THR A 27 -9.25 0.23 -7.13
CA THR A 27 -8.39 0.32 -8.31
C THR A 27 -6.93 0.18 -7.89
N THR A 28 -6.20 -0.70 -8.55
CA THR A 28 -4.77 -0.97 -8.35
C THR A 28 -4.11 -1.10 -9.72
N SER A 29 -2.89 -0.63 -9.87
CA SER A 29 -2.14 -0.67 -11.13
C SER A 29 -0.68 -0.94 -10.83
N GLU A 30 0.14 -1.24 -11.84
CA GLU A 30 1.56 -1.53 -11.64
C GLU A 30 2.32 -0.41 -10.90
N ALA A 31 1.93 0.86 -11.01
CA ALA A 31 2.49 1.96 -10.20
C ALA A 31 2.30 1.78 -8.69
N ASP A 32 1.16 1.23 -8.28
CA ASP A 32 0.90 0.93 -6.87
C ASP A 32 1.87 -0.16 -6.37
N PHE A 33 2.39 -0.97 -7.31
CA PHE A 33 3.41 -1.99 -7.06
C PHE A 33 4.85 -1.49 -7.22
N GLU A 34 5.12 -0.36 -7.86
CA GLU A 34 6.48 0.19 -7.97
C GLU A 34 7.10 0.55 -6.61
N SER A 35 6.25 0.85 -5.63
CA SER A 35 6.66 1.22 -4.27
C SER A 35 6.73 0.04 -3.31
N VAL A 36 6.34 -1.16 -3.74
CA VAL A 36 6.36 -2.37 -2.93
C VAL A 36 7.19 -3.46 -3.61
N ASP A 37 7.79 -4.36 -2.84
CA ASP A 37 8.59 -5.48 -3.38
C ASP A 37 7.70 -6.63 -3.89
N ASP A 38 6.49 -6.32 -4.34
CA ASP A 38 5.46 -7.29 -4.72
C ASP A 38 5.01 -7.07 -6.17
N GLU A 39 4.66 -8.15 -6.85
CA GLU A 39 4.22 -8.09 -8.24
C GLU A 39 2.68 -8.07 -8.33
N MET A 40 2.14 -7.19 -9.18
CA MET A 40 0.72 -7.20 -9.48
C MET A 40 0.36 -8.46 -10.25
N ASN A 41 -0.51 -9.29 -9.67
CA ASN A 41 -0.98 -10.47 -10.38
C ASN A 41 -2.15 -10.10 -11.30
N GLN A 42 -1.89 -9.94 -12.60
CA GLN A 42 -2.94 -9.63 -13.59
C GLN A 42 -4.06 -10.68 -13.67
N GLN A 43 -3.81 -11.94 -13.31
CA GLN A 43 -4.84 -12.99 -13.29
C GLN A 43 -5.74 -12.90 -12.06
N ARG A 44 -5.22 -12.35 -10.96
CA ARG A 44 -5.94 -12.12 -9.70
C ARG A 44 -5.53 -10.76 -9.15
N PRO A 45 -6.01 -9.67 -9.78
CA PRO A 45 -5.64 -8.32 -9.38
C PRO A 45 -6.03 -8.15 -7.92
N ARG A 46 -5.04 -7.88 -7.09
CA ARG A 46 -5.19 -7.78 -5.65
C ARG A 46 -4.24 -6.71 -5.15
N CYS A 47 -4.81 -5.69 -4.52
CA CYS A 47 -4.09 -4.52 -4.05
C CYS A 47 -2.91 -4.90 -3.12
N PRO A 48 -1.80 -4.15 -3.11
CA PRO A 48 -0.65 -4.44 -2.26
C PRO A 48 -1.06 -4.50 -0.78
N ASP A 49 -1.94 -3.60 -0.34
CA ASP A 49 -2.50 -3.60 1.01
C ASP A 49 -3.28 -4.89 1.34
N CYS A 50 -4.05 -5.41 0.38
CA CYS A 50 -4.81 -6.65 0.50
C CYS A 50 -3.89 -7.86 0.57
N GLN A 51 -2.78 -7.83 -0.19
CA GLN A 51 -1.75 -8.86 -0.13
C GLN A 51 -1.04 -8.84 1.22
N SER A 52 -0.62 -7.66 1.68
CA SER A 52 0.00 -7.47 3.00
C SER A 52 -0.94 -7.88 4.12
N SER A 53 -2.18 -7.40 4.12
CA SER A 53 -3.22 -7.81 5.07
C SER A 53 -3.41 -9.32 5.11
N HIS A 54 -3.40 -9.99 3.96
CA HIS A 54 -3.50 -11.46 3.91
C HIS A 54 -2.22 -12.14 4.41
N ARG A 55 -1.03 -11.54 4.34
CA ARG A 55 0.19 -12.07 5.00
C ARG A 55 0.10 -11.87 6.50
N ILE A 56 -0.23 -10.65 6.92
CA ILE A 56 -0.37 -10.22 8.31
C ILE A 56 -1.42 -11.06 9.04
N SER A 57 -2.56 -11.34 8.40
CA SER A 57 -3.65 -12.12 9.01
C SER A 57 -3.29 -13.56 9.35
N ARG A 58 -2.22 -14.11 8.77
CA ARG A 58 -1.69 -15.45 9.09
C ARG A 58 -0.47 -15.37 10.00
N ALA A 59 0.06 -14.17 10.23
CA ALA A 59 1.09 -13.92 11.20
C ALA A 59 0.48 -13.67 12.57
N THR A 60 1.30 -13.86 13.60
CA THR A 60 0.92 -13.64 14.99
C THR A 60 1.97 -12.73 15.58
N CYS A 61 1.54 -11.70 16.29
CA CYS A 61 2.42 -10.81 17.01
C CYS A 61 3.17 -11.62 18.09
N GLU A 62 4.34 -11.15 18.52
CA GLU A 62 5.11 -11.79 19.61
C GLU A 62 4.33 -11.87 20.93
N CYS A 63 3.29 -11.05 21.12
CA CYS A 63 2.39 -11.11 22.26
C CYS A 63 1.35 -12.24 22.18
N GLY A 64 1.26 -12.95 21.06
CA GLY A 64 0.31 -14.04 20.82
C GLY A 64 -1.04 -13.61 20.22
N GLU A 65 -1.24 -12.31 20.00
CA GLU A 65 -2.41 -11.76 19.30
C GLU A 65 -2.24 -11.88 17.77
N PRO A 66 -3.33 -11.97 17.00
CA PRO A 66 -3.24 -11.91 15.54
C PRO A 66 -2.60 -10.59 15.13
N ALA A 67 -1.62 -10.66 14.23
CA ALA A 67 -1.00 -9.45 13.72
C ALA A 67 -1.99 -8.69 12.82
N THR A 68 -1.89 -7.37 12.83
CA THR A 68 -2.71 -6.47 12.01
C THR A 68 -1.86 -5.47 11.22
N HIS A 69 -0.60 -5.26 11.61
CA HIS A 69 0.35 -4.42 10.91
C HIS A 69 1.65 -5.17 10.60
N GLU A 70 2.24 -4.84 9.47
CA GLU A 70 3.60 -5.22 9.10
C GLU A 70 4.53 -4.05 9.43
N VAL A 71 5.61 -4.34 10.14
CA VAL A 71 6.69 -3.40 10.47
C VAL A 71 8.00 -3.97 9.96
N ASP A 72 9.03 -3.13 9.85
CA ASP A 72 10.37 -3.56 9.40
C ASP A 72 10.93 -4.73 10.25
N SER A 73 10.52 -4.81 11.52
CA SER A 73 10.92 -5.85 12.47
C SER A 73 10.10 -7.15 12.39
N GLY A 74 9.04 -7.21 11.59
CA GLY A 74 8.14 -8.35 11.49
C GLY A 74 6.65 -7.98 11.54
N PHE A 75 5.85 -8.77 12.25
CA PHE A 75 4.40 -8.60 12.30
C PHE A 75 3.94 -8.25 13.71
N VAL A 76 3.13 -7.21 13.85
CA VAL A 76 2.65 -6.72 15.14
C VAL A 76 1.13 -6.53 15.15
N CYS A 77 0.53 -6.64 16.33
CA CYS A 77 -0.88 -6.28 16.51
C CYS A 77 -1.05 -4.76 16.63
N ASP A 78 -2.29 -4.29 16.55
CA ASP A 78 -2.64 -2.86 16.56
C ASP A 78 -2.12 -2.14 17.82
N ASP A 79 -2.19 -2.80 18.98
CA ASP A 79 -1.71 -2.27 20.27
C ASP A 79 -0.18 -2.11 20.30
N CYS A 80 0.55 -3.12 19.84
CA CYS A 80 2.01 -3.06 19.76
C CYS A 80 2.48 -2.10 18.66
N HIS A 81 1.72 -1.99 17.57
CA HIS A 81 1.98 -1.03 16.51
C HIS A 81 1.78 0.41 17.01
N ASP A 82 0.68 0.69 17.72
CA ASP A 82 0.43 1.99 18.33
C ASP A 82 1.57 2.36 19.28
N HIS A 83 2.04 1.43 20.13
CA HIS A 83 3.18 1.69 21.00
C HIS A 83 4.48 1.98 20.22
N TYR A 84 4.74 1.23 19.15
CA TYR A 84 5.91 1.39 18.29
C TYR A 84 5.90 2.74 17.56
N VAL A 85 4.76 3.15 17.00
CA VAL A 85 4.60 4.41 16.25
C VAL A 85 4.47 5.61 17.19
N SER A 86 3.78 5.47 18.32
CA SER A 86 3.61 6.51 19.33
C SER A 86 4.93 6.85 20.04
N GLY A 87 5.84 5.88 20.15
CA GLY A 87 7.19 6.06 20.69
C GLY A 87 8.06 7.07 19.94
N TYR A 88 7.73 7.40 18.68
CA TYR A 88 8.49 8.37 17.87
C TYR A 88 8.17 9.85 18.16
N ASN A 89 7.27 10.17 19.11
CA ASN A 89 6.93 11.55 19.49
C ASN A 89 7.63 12.07 20.77
N ARG A 90 8.75 11.48 21.18
CA ARG A 90 9.57 11.99 22.30
C ARG A 90 11.07 11.85 22.00
N ASP A 91 11.64 12.81 21.28
CA ASP A 91 12.57 13.85 21.77
C ASP A 91 13.21 14.60 20.58
#